data_AF-A0A7Y4LY35-F1
#
_entry.id   AF-A0A7Y4LY35-F1
#
_cell.length_a   1.000
_cell.length_b   1.000
_cell.length_c   1.000
_cell.angle_alpha   90.00
_cell.angle_beta   90.00
_cell.angle_gamma   90.00
#
_symmetry.space_group_name_H-M   'P 1'
#
loop_
_entity.id
_entity.type
_entity.pdbx_description
1 polymer ?
#
loop_
_entity_poly.entity_id
_entity_poly.type
_entity_poly.pdbx_seq_one_letter_code
_entity_poly.pdbx_strand_id
1 'polypeptide(L)'
;MKKPVHNPREVAEIVAVQALSFIAGDPERLGRFLAETGIGPETLRTAAADPQFLASVLDFVMRDDATVKAFASVSQLHPTNIAAARQVLGDPHWERDVP
;
A
#
# COMPACT_ATOMS: atom_id res chain seq x y z
N MET A 1 -5.11 -29.00 -13.95
CA MET A 1 -4.27 -28.16 -13.06
C MET A 1 -3.77 -26.98 -13.90
N LYS A 2 -4.06 -25.72 -13.55
CA LYS A 2 -3.21 -24.53 -13.83
C LYS A 2 -3.99 -23.22 -13.64
N LYS A 3 -3.82 -22.63 -12.46
CA LYS A 3 -3.23 -21.29 -12.24
C LYS A 3 -3.60 -20.86 -10.82
N PRO A 4 -2.66 -20.63 -9.89
CA PRO A 4 -2.91 -19.61 -8.91
C PRO A 4 -2.70 -18.30 -9.66
N VAL A 5 -3.75 -17.78 -10.29
CA VAL A 5 -3.74 -16.37 -10.68
C VAL A 5 -3.86 -15.66 -9.34
N HIS A 6 -2.74 -15.24 -8.74
CA HIS A 6 -2.82 -14.40 -7.55
C HIS A 6 -3.70 -13.22 -7.92
N ASN A 7 -4.78 -13.00 -7.16
CA ASN A 7 -5.68 -11.92 -7.48
C ASN A 7 -4.83 -10.63 -7.40
N PRO A 8 -4.77 -9.84 -8.47
CA PRO A 8 -3.97 -8.60 -8.48
C PRO A 8 -4.30 -7.66 -7.31
N ARG A 9 -5.53 -7.72 -6.79
CA ARG A 9 -5.91 -7.10 -5.52
C ARG A 9 -5.13 -7.66 -4.32
N GLU A 10 -5.06 -8.99 -4.15
CA GLU A 10 -4.26 -9.62 -3.09
C GLU A 10 -2.78 -9.21 -3.21
N VAL A 11 -2.23 -9.14 -4.43
CA VAL A 11 -0.86 -8.65 -4.65
C VAL A 11 -0.71 -7.20 -4.20
N ALA A 12 -1.66 -6.35 -4.56
CA ALA A 12 -1.63 -4.94 -4.17
C ALA A 12 -1.78 -4.75 -2.65
N GLU A 13 -2.62 -5.54 -1.99
CA GLU A 13 -2.77 -5.56 -0.53
C GLU A 13 -1.45 -5.97 0.15
N ILE A 14 -0.76 -6.99 -0.38
CA ILE A 14 0.57 -7.39 0.13
C ILE A 14 1.57 -6.24 0.02
N VAL A 15 1.61 -5.54 -1.12
CA VAL A 15 2.51 -4.38 -1.31
C VAL A 15 2.16 -3.26 -0.32
N ALA A 16 0.88 -2.97 -0.11
CA ALA A 16 0.44 -1.96 0.85
C ALA A 16 0.75 -2.33 2.30
N VAL A 17 0.63 -3.61 2.69
CA VAL A 17 1.01 -4.09 4.03
C VAL A 17 2.53 -3.98 4.24
N GLN A 18 3.33 -4.27 3.22
CA GLN A 18 4.79 -4.04 3.28
C GLN A 18 5.11 -2.55 3.43
N ALA A 19 4.42 -1.69 2.69
CA ALA A 19 4.56 -0.23 2.80
C ALA A 19 4.19 0.27 4.21
N LEU A 20 3.11 -0.26 4.78
CA LEU A 20 2.68 0.05 6.15
C LEU A 20 3.75 -0.36 7.16
N SER A 21 4.35 -1.54 6.97
CA SER A 21 5.44 -2.03 7.84
C SER A 21 6.69 -1.15 7.72
N PHE A 22 7.01 -0.67 6.51
CA PHE A 22 8.11 0.27 6.26
C PHE A 22 7.88 1.63 6.93
N ILE A 23 6.64 2.13 6.93
CA ILE A 23 6.26 3.36 7.65
C ILE A 23 6.34 3.13 9.15
N ALA A 24 5.79 2.03 9.66
CA ALA A 24 5.77 1.70 11.09
C ALA A 24 7.17 1.43 11.67
N GLY A 25 8.13 1.03 10.82
CA GLY A 25 9.53 0.84 11.20
C GLY A 25 10.29 2.15 11.46
N ASP A 26 9.72 3.31 11.10
CA ASP A 26 10.31 4.62 11.32
C ASP A 26 9.32 5.54 12.07
N PRO A 27 9.61 5.91 13.33
CA PRO A 27 8.67 6.65 14.16
C PRO A 27 8.32 8.04 13.60
N GLU A 28 9.23 8.68 12.84
CA GLU A 28 8.96 9.98 12.22
C GLU A 28 8.02 9.85 11.01
N ARG A 29 8.16 8.79 10.20
CA ARG A 29 7.23 8.48 9.12
C ARG A 29 5.87 8.07 9.66
N LEU A 30 5.83 7.21 10.68
CA LEU A 30 4.59 6.79 11.32
C LEU A 30 3.86 7.99 11.93
N GLY A 31 4.56 8.86 12.66
CA GLY A 31 3.96 10.06 13.24
C GLY A 31 3.34 10.98 12.18
N ARG A 32 4.04 11.19 11.05
CA ARG A 32 3.50 11.94 9.91
C ARG A 32 2.27 11.26 9.33
N PHE A 33 2.35 9.97 9.02
CA PHE A 33 1.23 9.23 8.43
C PHE A 33 -0.03 9.28 9.31
N LEU A 34 0.11 9.09 10.63
CA LEU A 34 -1.01 9.19 11.57
C LEU A 34 -1.59 10.63 11.62
N ALA A 35 -0.72 11.64 11.61
CA ALA A 35 -1.16 13.04 11.56
C ALA A 35 -1.92 13.38 10.27
N GLU A 36 -1.53 12.80 9.13
CA GLU A 36 -2.17 13.05 7.84
C GLU A 36 -3.48 12.29 7.65
N THR A 37 -3.54 11.04 8.13
CA THR A 37 -4.75 10.21 8.03
C THR A 37 -5.76 10.49 9.14
N GLY A 38 -5.34 11.14 10.23
CA GLY A 38 -6.17 11.42 11.39
C GLY A 38 -6.51 10.18 12.22
N ILE A 39 -5.84 9.04 11.97
CA ILE A 39 -6.08 7.80 12.71
C ILE A 39 -5.10 7.66 13.87
N GLY A 40 -5.56 7.00 14.94
CA GLY A 40 -4.70 6.62 16.06
C GLY A 40 -3.99 5.28 15.83
N PRO A 41 -2.93 5.01 16.62
CA PRO A 41 -2.24 3.71 16.58
C PRO A 41 -3.17 2.54 16.96
N GLU A 42 -4.17 2.79 17.80
CA GLU A 42 -5.19 1.80 18.19
C GLU A 42 -6.11 1.40 17.03
N THR A 43 -6.44 2.34 16.15
CA THR A 43 -7.30 2.10 14.97
C THR A 43 -6.52 1.55 13.78
N LEU A 44 -5.18 1.63 13.80
CA LEU A 44 -4.32 1.25 12.68
C LEU A 44 -4.53 -0.20 12.24
N ARG A 45 -4.68 -1.13 13.19
CA ARG A 45 -4.87 -2.55 12.89
C ARG A 45 -6.21 -2.81 12.21
N THR A 46 -7.26 -2.13 12.66
CA THR A 46 -8.60 -2.22 12.05
C THR A 46 -8.61 -1.56 10.67
N ALA A 47 -7.97 -0.41 10.54
CA ALA A 47 -7.84 0.30 9.27
C ALA A 47 -7.04 -0.52 8.24
N ALA A 48 -6.01 -1.26 8.64
CA ALA A 48 -5.25 -2.15 7.76
C ALA A 48 -6.06 -3.28 7.11
N ALA A 49 -7.25 -3.59 7.62
CA ALA A 49 -8.19 -4.52 6.98
C ALA A 49 -9.01 -3.87 5.86
N ASP A 50 -8.98 -2.53 5.75
CA ASP A 50 -9.70 -1.78 4.73
C ASP A 50 -8.81 -1.51 3.49
N PRO A 51 -9.24 -1.92 2.29
CA PRO A 51 -8.49 -1.72 1.06
C PRO A 51 -8.27 -0.24 0.68
N GLN A 52 -9.21 0.66 1.03
CA GLN A 52 -9.05 2.09 0.78
C GLN A 52 -8.03 2.73 1.71
N PHE A 53 -7.97 2.25 2.95
CA PHE A 53 -6.88 2.60 3.85
C PHE A 53 -5.52 2.13 3.30
N LEU A 54 -5.42 0.89 2.83
CA LEU A 54 -4.21 0.39 2.19
C LEU A 54 -3.82 1.20 0.94
N ALA A 55 -4.79 1.70 0.16
CA ALA A 55 -4.54 2.63 -0.92
C ALA A 55 -3.91 3.95 -0.42
N SER A 56 -4.39 4.46 0.71
CA SER A 56 -3.88 5.68 1.35
C SER A 56 -2.45 5.51 1.90
N VAL A 57 -2.09 4.30 2.35
CA VAL A 57 -0.71 3.94 2.72
C VAL A 57 0.21 4.07 1.51
N LEU A 58 -0.20 3.53 0.36
CA LEU A 58 0.59 3.64 -0.87
C LEU A 58 0.66 5.09 -1.38
N ASP A 59 -0.41 5.85 -1.25
CA ASP A 59 -0.44 7.29 -1.58
C ASP A 59 0.60 8.08 -0.76
N PHE A 60 0.68 7.81 0.54
CA PHE A 60 1.70 8.41 1.42
C PHE A 60 3.13 8.07 0.98
N VAL A 61 3.40 6.81 0.63
CA VAL A 61 4.74 6.39 0.14
C VAL A 61 5.08 7.01 -1.20
N MET A 62 4.09 7.16 -2.07
CA MET A 62 4.25 7.73 -3.42
C MET A 62 4.31 9.26 -3.43
N ARG A 63 4.03 9.92 -2.30
CA ARG A 63 3.98 11.38 -2.20
C ARG A 63 5.31 12.07 -2.47
N ASP A 64 6.42 11.42 -2.14
CA ASP A 64 7.76 11.94 -2.36
C ASP A 64 8.70 10.87 -2.92
N ASP A 65 9.52 11.29 -3.89
CA ASP A 65 10.49 10.46 -4.58
C ASP A 65 11.46 9.75 -3.64
N ALA A 66 11.91 10.37 -2.55
CA ALA A 66 12.84 9.74 -1.62
C ALA A 66 12.16 8.60 -0.86
N THR A 67 10.90 8.78 -0.47
CA THR A 67 10.12 7.75 0.24
C THR A 67 9.82 6.57 -0.68
N VAL A 68 9.41 6.83 -1.92
CA VAL A 68 9.14 5.76 -2.89
C VAL A 68 10.40 4.97 -3.22
N LYS A 69 11.55 5.65 -3.40
CA LYS A 69 12.85 4.99 -3.67
C LYS A 69 13.32 4.15 -2.48
N ALA A 70 13.16 4.68 -1.27
CA ALA A 70 13.52 3.96 -0.05
C ALA A 70 12.66 2.71 0.11
N PHE A 71 11.34 2.82 -0.08
CA PHE A 71 10.44 1.66 -0.01
C PHE A 71 10.71 0.65 -1.14
N ALA A 72 10.90 1.11 -2.38
CA ALA A 72 11.27 0.27 -3.52
C ALA A 72 12.54 -0.54 -3.26
N SER A 73 13.55 0.08 -2.64
CA SER A 73 14.80 -0.59 -2.26
C SER A 73 14.58 -1.68 -1.21
N VAL A 74 13.78 -1.39 -0.17
CA VAL A 74 13.49 -2.32 0.93
C VAL A 74 12.60 -3.49 0.48
N SER A 75 11.58 -3.21 -0.33
CA SER A 75 10.64 -4.21 -0.84
C SER A 75 11.15 -4.97 -2.07
N GLN A 76 12.29 -4.54 -2.63
CA GLN A 76 12.82 -5.02 -3.91
C GLN A 76 11.81 -4.93 -5.06
N LEU A 77 10.94 -3.93 -5.02
CA LEU A 77 9.93 -3.66 -6.03
C LEU A 77 10.33 -2.47 -6.90
N HIS A 78 9.99 -2.51 -8.18
CA HIS A 78 10.11 -1.34 -9.02
C HIS A 78 9.05 -0.28 -8.61
N PRO A 79 9.35 1.03 -8.65
CA PRO A 79 8.37 2.09 -8.36
C PRO A 79 7.07 1.97 -9.16
N THR A 80 7.16 1.46 -10.39
CA THR A 80 5.99 1.17 -11.24
C THR A 80 5.06 0.12 -10.64
N ASN A 81 5.59 -0.88 -9.94
CA ASN A 81 4.77 -1.91 -9.29
C ASN A 81 4.02 -1.33 -8.09
N ILE A 82 4.63 -0.37 -7.38
CA ILE A 82 4.00 0.36 -6.27
C ILE A 82 2.84 1.22 -6.81
N ALA A 83 3.07 1.92 -7.93
CA ALA A 83 2.02 2.70 -8.60
C ALA A 83 0.88 1.84 -9.14
N ALA A 84 1.19 0.65 -9.66
CA ALA A 84 0.19 -0.32 -10.10
C ALA A 84 -0.65 -0.81 -8.91
N ALA A 85 -0.02 -1.19 -7.79
CA ALA A 85 -0.70 -1.60 -6.57
C ALA A 85 -1.65 -0.50 -6.05
N ARG A 86 -1.21 0.77 -6.07
CA ARG A 86 -2.05 1.90 -5.68
C ARG A 86 -3.29 2.01 -6.58
N GLN A 87 -3.13 1.89 -7.89
CA GLN A 87 -4.27 1.93 -8.82
C GLN A 87 -5.26 0.80 -8.55
N VAL A 88 -4.76 -0.42 -8.36
CA VAL A 88 -5.60 -1.60 -8.07
C VAL A 88 -6.43 -1.40 -6.80
N LEU A 89 -5.85 -0.84 -5.72
CA LEU A 89 -6.56 -0.61 -4.46
C LEU A 89 -7.50 0.61 -4.51
N GLY A 90 -7.15 1.60 -5.33
CA GLY A 90 -7.93 2.83 -5.50
C GLY A 90 -9.12 2.69 -6.46
N ASP A 91 -9.13 1.66 -7.31
CA ASP A 91 -10.18 1.44 -8.29
C ASP A 91 -11.23 0.43 -7.79
N PRO A 92 -12.46 0.86 -7.47
CA PRO A 92 -13.52 -0.04 -7.02
C PRO A 92 -14.05 -0.98 -8.12
N HIS A 93 -13.60 -0.80 -9.38
CA HIS A 93 -14.02 -1.55 -10.55
C HIS A 93 -12.99 -2.58 -11.05
N TRP A 94 -11.84 -2.71 -10.38
CA TRP A 94 -10.72 -3.58 -10.74
C TRP A 94 -11.06 -5.07 -11.02
N GLU A 95 -12.27 -5.56 -10.70
CA GLU A 95 -12.72 -6.94 -10.98
C GLU A 95 -13.57 -7.09 -12.27
N ARG A 96 -13.93 -6.00 -12.96
CA ARG A 96 -14.81 -6.05 -14.16
C ARG A 96 -14.10 -6.20 -15.51
N ASP A 97 -12.78 -6.06 -15.56
CA ASP A 97 -12.00 -6.08 -16.81
C ASP A 97 -11.05 -7.29 -16.85
N VAL A 98 -11.62 -8.49 -16.82
CA VAL A 98 -10.96 -9.72 -17.27
C VAL A 98 -11.75 -10.25 -18.47
N PRO A 99 -11.26 -10.09 -19.72
CA PRO A 99 -11.91 -10.63 -20.91
C PRO A 99 -11.92 -12.17 -20.95
#